data_AF-A0A7L2NEY9-F1
#
_entry.id   AF-A0A7L2NEY9-F1
#
_cell.length_a   1.000
_cell.length_b   1.000
_cell.length_c   1.000
_cell.angle_alpha   90.00
_cell.angle_beta   90.00
_cell.angle_gamma   90.00
#
_symmetry.space_group_name_H-M   'P 1'
#
loop_
_entity.id
_entity.type
_entity.pdbx_description
1 polymer ?
#
loop_
_entity_poly.entity_id
_entity_poly.type
_entity_poly.pdbx_seq_one_letter_code
_entity_poly.pdbx_strand_id
1 'polypeptide(L)'
;MATPVRMFPISLWTLMLAPWPGGNTTAAPEAKCVFNEEFILLPISYGTVFVVGLPFNSWALWMFTSRMRPWNATTTYMVNLALSDTLYVLSLPTLVYYYATCNNWPFGMGLCKMVQFLFYAYLYSSILFLTCVSMHRYMGICHPIHSLKWVKTKHAHIICIAAWLMVTIYLIPNLIFTTTSCKGNIILCHNTTKPEEFDHYVHYSSSIMALLFGVPFLVIALCYCLMAKRLCKSSFSSPSLWMPSYKRCSIKMIIVVLDIFAICFVPFHIIRTLYYTSQYFQADCWIINIINFTYKI
;
A
#
# COMPACT_ATOMS: atom_id res chain seq x y z
N MET A 1 -30.59 -87.06 28.61
CA MET A 1 -29.33 -86.47 28.12
C MET A 1 -29.67 -85.41 27.08
N ALA A 2 -29.01 -84.24 27.17
CA ALA A 2 -28.96 -83.09 26.24
C ALA A 2 -30.28 -82.32 25.99
N THR A 3 -30.65 -81.31 26.81
CA THR A 3 -30.28 -79.87 26.90
C THR A 3 -30.77 -78.96 25.75
N PRO A 4 -31.51 -77.85 26.04
CA PRO A 4 -32.21 -77.05 25.05
C PRO A 4 -31.47 -75.78 24.60
N VAL A 5 -31.85 -75.26 23.42
CA VAL A 5 -31.35 -74.01 22.82
C VAL A 5 -32.27 -72.84 23.19
N ARG A 6 -31.68 -71.67 23.54
CA ARG A 6 -32.36 -70.37 23.62
C ARG A 6 -31.63 -69.30 22.77
N MET A 7 -32.51 -68.46 22.25
CA MET A 7 -32.47 -67.24 21.42
C MET A 7 -31.42 -66.13 21.66
N PHE A 8 -31.23 -65.34 20.58
CA PHE A 8 -30.93 -63.90 20.43
C PHE A 8 -29.49 -63.42 20.10
N PRO A 9 -29.32 -62.25 19.41
CA PRO A 9 -28.36 -62.01 18.32
C PRO A 9 -27.38 -60.86 18.63
N ILE A 10 -26.58 -60.38 17.65
CA ILE A 10 -26.17 -58.97 17.39
C ILE A 10 -24.89 -58.92 16.54
N SER A 11 -24.97 -58.19 15.40
CA SER A 11 -23.88 -57.54 14.65
C SER A 11 -22.75 -58.44 14.06
N LEU A 12 -22.00 -58.08 13.02
CA LEU A 12 -21.63 -56.81 12.43
C LEU A 12 -21.19 -57.11 10.98
N TRP A 13 -21.45 -56.17 10.09
CA TRP A 13 -21.28 -56.29 8.63
C TRP A 13 -19.82 -56.47 8.21
N THR A 14 -19.54 -57.55 7.49
CA THR A 14 -18.38 -57.70 6.59
C THR A 14 -18.88 -58.17 5.23
N LEU A 15 -18.90 -57.26 4.25
CA LEU A 15 -19.01 -57.62 2.84
C LEU A 15 -17.75 -57.17 2.12
N MET A 16 -16.96 -58.16 1.74
CA MET A 16 -15.93 -58.08 0.71
C MET A 16 -16.58 -57.78 -0.64
N LEU A 17 -15.94 -56.95 -1.48
CA LEU A 17 -15.95 -57.14 -2.93
C LEU A 17 -14.59 -56.76 -3.53
N ALA A 18 -14.13 -57.65 -4.42
CA ALA A 18 -12.84 -57.69 -5.09
C ALA A 18 -12.76 -56.68 -6.29
N PRO A 19 -11.61 -56.59 -6.99
CA PRO A 19 -11.17 -55.38 -7.71
C PRO A 19 -11.73 -55.25 -9.14
N TRP A 20 -11.86 -54.01 -9.61
CA TRP A 20 -12.07 -53.65 -11.03
C TRP A 20 -10.82 -52.98 -11.63
N PRO A 21 -10.45 -53.29 -12.89
CA PRO A 21 -9.21 -52.86 -13.51
C PRO A 21 -9.37 -51.54 -14.29
N GLY A 22 -8.30 -50.75 -14.34
CA GLY A 22 -8.08 -49.79 -15.42
C GLY A 22 -8.68 -48.40 -15.22
N GLY A 23 -8.04 -47.59 -14.38
CA GLY A 23 -8.14 -46.12 -14.43
C GLY A 23 -6.73 -45.57 -14.52
N ASN A 24 -6.28 -45.26 -15.74
CA ASN A 24 -5.00 -44.59 -15.97
C ASN A 24 -5.15 -43.16 -15.47
N THR A 25 -4.84 -42.92 -14.18
CA THR A 25 -4.72 -41.57 -13.63
C THR A 25 -3.48 -40.94 -14.24
N THR A 26 -3.63 -40.41 -15.44
CA THR A 26 -2.76 -39.33 -15.89
C THR A 26 -3.06 -38.17 -14.95
N ALA A 27 -2.26 -38.07 -13.89
CA ALA A 27 -2.17 -36.85 -13.12
C ALA A 27 -1.86 -35.73 -14.13
N ALA A 28 -2.87 -34.91 -14.42
CA ALA A 28 -2.66 -33.69 -15.17
C ALA A 28 -1.53 -32.94 -14.47
N PRO A 29 -0.47 -32.51 -15.17
CA PRO A 29 0.58 -31.75 -14.54
C PRO A 29 -0.07 -30.51 -13.94
N GLU A 30 0.11 -30.29 -12.63
CA GLU A 30 -0.25 -29.02 -11.99
C GLU A 30 0.36 -27.90 -12.84
N ALA A 31 -0.49 -27.19 -13.58
CA ALA A 31 -0.07 -26.10 -14.43
C ALA A 31 0.37 -24.95 -13.52
N LYS A 32 1.64 -24.96 -13.10
CA LYS A 32 2.27 -23.82 -12.44
C LYS A 32 2.13 -22.63 -13.39
N CYS A 33 1.33 -21.62 -13.01
CA CYS A 33 1.17 -20.42 -13.80
C CYS A 33 2.57 -19.80 -14.05
N VAL A 34 2.99 -19.76 -15.31
CA VAL A 34 4.24 -19.10 -15.71
C VAL A 34 3.91 -17.64 -15.97
N PHE A 35 4.41 -16.75 -15.11
CA PHE A 35 4.25 -15.31 -15.26
C PHE A 35 5.14 -14.82 -16.42
N ASN A 36 4.52 -14.37 -17.51
CA ASN A 36 5.21 -13.61 -18.55
C ASN A 36 5.38 -12.17 -18.06
N GLU A 37 6.49 -11.92 -17.35
CA GLU A 37 6.86 -10.57 -16.95
C GLU A 37 7.50 -9.87 -18.15
N GLU A 38 6.90 -8.81 -18.67
CA GLU A 38 7.61 -7.89 -19.56
C GLU A 38 8.63 -7.10 -18.72
N PHE A 39 9.78 -7.72 -18.49
CA PHE A 39 10.85 -7.22 -17.62
C PHE A 39 11.38 -5.83 -17.99
N ILE A 40 11.00 -5.29 -19.16
CA ILE A 40 11.51 -4.01 -19.68
C ILE A 40 10.73 -2.80 -19.14
N LEU A 41 9.43 -2.94 -18.86
CA LEU A 41 8.60 -1.81 -18.43
C LEU A 41 8.95 -1.32 -17.02
N LEU A 42 9.24 -2.25 -16.10
CA LEU A 42 9.52 -1.96 -14.68
C LEU A 42 10.83 -1.19 -14.46
N PRO A 43 11.98 -1.57 -15.06
CA PRO A 43 13.20 -0.79 -14.98
C PRO A 43 13.04 0.61 -15.57
N ILE A 44 12.30 0.75 -16.68
CA ILE A 44 12.06 2.04 -17.34
C ILE A 44 11.20 2.93 -16.44
N SER A 45 10.12 2.41 -15.85
CA SER A 45 9.25 3.18 -14.97
C SER A 45 9.98 3.63 -13.70
N TYR A 46 10.62 2.71 -12.96
CA TYR A 46 11.39 3.05 -11.77
C TYR A 46 12.59 3.96 -12.08
N GLY A 47 13.25 3.76 -13.22
CA GLY A 47 14.34 4.61 -13.68
C GLY A 47 13.87 6.04 -13.97
N THR A 48 12.71 6.19 -14.62
CA THR A 48 12.10 7.50 -14.88
C THR A 48 11.71 8.20 -13.59
N VAL A 49 11.08 7.48 -12.65
CA VAL A 49 10.72 8.03 -11.32
C VAL A 49 11.98 8.43 -10.56
N PHE A 50 13.08 7.69 -10.67
CA PHE A 50 14.34 8.06 -10.06
C PHE A 50 14.92 9.37 -10.64
N VAL A 51 15.05 9.44 -11.97
CA VAL A 51 15.65 10.58 -12.68
C VAL A 51 14.85 11.86 -12.49
N VAL A 52 13.52 11.79 -12.48
CA VAL A 52 12.64 12.96 -12.28
C VAL A 52 12.44 13.25 -10.79
N GLY A 53 12.20 12.22 -10.00
CA GLY A 53 11.82 12.33 -8.60
C GLY A 53 12.95 12.82 -7.71
N LEU A 54 14.21 12.39 -7.94
CA LEU A 54 15.32 12.77 -7.07
C LEU A 54 15.62 14.28 -7.16
N PRO A 55 15.79 14.89 -8.35
CA PRO A 55 16.00 16.33 -8.44
C PRO A 55 14.81 17.13 -7.91
N PHE A 56 13.58 16.71 -8.23
CA PHE A 56 12.37 17.43 -7.81
C PHE A 56 12.20 17.44 -6.29
N ASN A 57 12.31 16.27 -5.64
CA ASN A 57 12.16 16.17 -4.19
C ASN A 57 13.34 16.80 -3.44
N SER A 58 14.57 16.69 -3.97
CA SER A 58 15.74 17.36 -3.39
C SER A 58 15.61 18.89 -3.46
N TRP A 59 15.16 19.41 -4.60
CA TRP A 59 14.86 20.84 -4.76
C TRP A 59 13.75 21.30 -3.82
N ALA A 60 12.67 20.53 -3.69
CA ALA A 60 11.58 20.83 -2.77
C ALA A 60 12.06 20.87 -1.31
N LEU A 61 12.84 19.87 -0.88
CA LEU A 61 13.46 19.85 0.46
C LEU A 61 14.35 21.08 0.69
N TRP A 62 15.20 21.44 -0.27
CA TRP A 62 16.03 22.64 -0.17
C TRP A 62 15.17 23.91 -0.07
N MET A 63 14.13 24.03 -0.90
CA MET A 63 13.21 25.17 -0.86
C MET A 63 12.52 25.31 0.49
N PHE A 64 11.96 24.22 1.01
CA PHE A 64 11.26 24.24 2.30
C PHE A 64 12.22 24.54 3.47
N THR A 65 13.43 23.97 3.44
CA THR A 65 14.36 24.07 4.56
C THR A 65 15.14 25.38 4.58
N SER A 66 15.51 25.92 3.42
CA SER A 66 16.36 27.10 3.31
C SER A 66 15.61 28.40 3.00
N ARG A 67 14.46 28.35 2.33
CA ARG A 67 13.78 29.57 1.82
C ARG A 67 12.40 29.83 2.41
N MET A 68 11.77 28.83 3.04
CA MET A 68 10.42 28.96 3.63
C MET A 68 10.43 29.01 5.17
N ARG A 69 11.53 29.49 5.77
CA ARG A 69 11.60 29.76 7.21
C ARG A 69 11.02 31.14 7.56
N PRO A 70 10.34 31.30 8.72
CA PRO A 70 10.06 30.27 9.74
C PRO A 70 8.97 29.29 9.32
N TRP A 71 9.08 28.03 9.75
CA TRP A 71 8.13 26.98 9.36
C TRP A 71 6.78 27.14 10.08
N ASN A 72 5.70 27.03 9.30
CA ASN A 72 4.35 26.81 9.80
C ASN A 72 4.00 25.32 9.75
N ALA A 73 2.86 24.95 10.34
CA ALA A 73 2.40 23.55 10.38
C ALA A 73 2.33 22.88 9.00
N THR A 74 1.88 23.58 7.96
CA THR A 74 1.81 23.04 6.59
C THR A 74 3.20 22.76 6.02
N THR A 75 4.14 23.71 6.16
CA THR A 75 5.52 23.51 5.72
C THR A 75 6.17 22.32 6.46
N THR A 76 5.89 22.14 7.76
CA THR A 76 6.39 20.99 8.53
C THR A 76 5.91 19.65 7.93
N TYR A 77 4.62 19.54 7.58
CA TYR A 77 4.11 18.31 6.92
C TYR A 77 4.71 18.11 5.53
N MET A 78 4.84 19.18 4.73
CA MET A 78 5.41 19.13 3.39
C MET A 78 6.89 18.71 3.38
N VAL A 79 7.68 19.14 4.37
CA VAL A 79 9.07 18.69 4.53
C VAL A 79 9.14 17.19 4.79
N ASN A 80 8.26 16.66 5.66
CA ASN A 80 8.25 15.23 5.95
C ASN A 80 7.78 14.38 4.75
N LEU A 81 6.82 14.89 3.97
CA LEU A 81 6.39 14.29 2.71
C LEU A 81 7.57 14.23 1.71
N ALA A 82 8.24 15.37 1.47
CA ALA A 82 9.38 15.40 0.56
C ALA A 82 10.56 14.53 1.05
N LEU A 83 10.71 14.39 2.37
CA LEU A 83 11.71 13.49 2.97
C LEU A 83 11.37 12.02 2.70
N SER A 84 10.13 11.59 2.92
CA SER A 84 9.72 10.20 2.63
C SER A 84 9.89 9.87 1.14
N ASP A 85 9.53 10.80 0.26
CA ASP A 85 9.63 10.63 -1.19
C ASP A 85 11.10 10.50 -1.61
N THR A 86 11.97 11.35 -1.08
CA THR A 86 13.41 11.28 -1.34
C THR A 86 14.01 9.96 -0.87
N LEU A 87 13.66 9.50 0.33
CA LEU A 87 14.17 8.24 0.87
C LEU A 87 13.77 7.03 0.01
N TYR A 88 12.52 6.97 -0.46
CA TYR A 88 12.09 5.89 -1.35
C TYR A 88 12.73 6.00 -2.73
N VAL A 89 12.80 7.21 -3.31
CA VAL A 89 13.43 7.43 -4.61
C VAL A 89 14.90 7.01 -4.60
N LEU A 90 15.65 7.27 -3.53
CA LEU A 90 17.04 6.81 -3.38
C LEU A 90 17.18 5.28 -3.40
N SER A 91 16.12 4.54 -3.08
CA SER A 91 16.12 3.07 -3.12
C SER A 91 15.84 2.49 -4.52
N LEU A 92 15.21 3.27 -5.41
CA LEU A 92 14.79 2.83 -6.75
C LEU A 92 15.90 2.25 -7.64
N PRO A 93 17.16 2.73 -7.62
CA PRO A 93 18.23 2.14 -8.43
C PRO A 93 18.43 0.64 -8.16
N THR A 94 18.18 0.18 -6.94
CA THR A 94 18.27 -1.25 -6.61
C THR A 94 17.14 -2.07 -7.26
N LEU A 95 15.93 -1.51 -7.36
CA LEU A 95 14.80 -2.14 -8.08
C LEU A 95 15.04 -2.12 -9.59
N VAL A 96 15.56 -1.02 -10.13
CA VAL A 96 15.92 -0.93 -11.56
C VAL A 96 16.90 -2.05 -11.91
N TYR A 97 17.95 -2.24 -11.12
CA TYR A 97 18.91 -3.33 -11.31
C TYR A 97 18.25 -4.70 -11.20
N TYR A 98 17.42 -4.91 -10.17
CA TYR A 98 16.73 -6.17 -9.92
C TYR A 98 15.87 -6.60 -11.12
N TYR A 99 15.02 -5.71 -11.63
CA TYR A 99 14.16 -6.02 -12.77
C TYR A 99 14.94 -6.08 -14.09
N ALA A 100 16.00 -5.29 -14.26
CA ALA A 100 16.86 -5.33 -15.45
C ALA A 100 17.68 -6.64 -15.55
N THR A 101 17.91 -7.32 -14.43
CA THR A 101 18.66 -8.60 -14.36
C THR A 101 17.75 -9.81 -14.19
N CYS A 102 16.53 -9.74 -14.74
CA CYS A 102 15.54 -10.82 -14.71
C CYS A 102 15.21 -11.29 -13.27
N ASN A 103 14.97 -10.32 -12.37
CA ASN A 103 14.66 -10.54 -10.95
C ASN A 103 15.81 -11.17 -10.15
N ASN A 104 17.07 -10.82 -10.45
CA ASN A 104 18.21 -11.25 -9.63
C ASN A 104 18.58 -10.18 -8.59
N TRP A 105 18.58 -10.55 -7.31
CA TRP A 105 18.83 -9.67 -6.17
C TRP A 105 20.19 -9.97 -5.51
N PRO A 106 21.29 -9.31 -5.94
CA PRO A 106 22.62 -9.55 -5.38
C PRO A 106 22.90 -8.80 -4.06
N PHE A 107 22.02 -7.88 -3.66
CA PHE A 107 22.27 -6.94 -2.56
C PHE A 107 22.05 -7.52 -1.15
N GLY A 108 21.70 -8.81 -1.06
CA GLY A 108 21.47 -9.51 0.20
C GLY A 108 20.14 -9.18 0.86
N MET A 109 19.80 -9.95 1.90
CA MET A 109 18.49 -9.91 2.55
C MET A 109 18.20 -8.57 3.25
N GLY A 110 19.22 -7.94 3.85
CA GLY A 110 19.06 -6.67 4.57
C GLY A 110 18.53 -5.55 3.67
N LEU A 111 19.13 -5.37 2.49
CA LEU A 111 18.68 -4.36 1.52
C LEU A 111 17.32 -4.72 0.92
N CYS A 112 17.00 -6.00 0.71
CA CYS A 112 15.67 -6.42 0.27
C CYS A 112 14.59 -5.96 1.28
N LYS A 113 14.80 -6.24 2.57
CA LYS A 113 13.90 -5.79 3.65
C LYS A 113 13.80 -4.26 3.73
N MET A 114 14.94 -3.56 3.62
CA MET A 114 14.99 -2.10 3.68
C MET A 114 14.20 -1.45 2.53
N VAL A 115 14.34 -1.96 1.31
CA VAL A 115 13.61 -1.46 0.14
C VAL A 115 12.10 -1.63 0.32
N GLN A 116 11.64 -2.80 0.77
CA GLN A 116 10.22 -3.02 1.03
C GLN A 116 9.71 -2.08 2.12
N PHE A 117 10.48 -1.91 3.20
CA PHE A 117 10.14 -0.98 4.27
C PHE A 117 10.03 0.46 3.76
N LEU A 118 11.00 0.93 2.97
CA LEU A 118 10.98 2.27 2.39
C LEU A 118 9.78 2.49 1.48
N PHE A 119 9.41 1.50 0.66
CA PHE A 119 8.22 1.57 -0.18
C PHE A 119 6.95 1.78 0.63
N TYR A 120 6.70 0.91 1.63
CA TYR A 120 5.51 1.03 2.46
C TYR A 120 5.55 2.26 3.38
N ALA A 121 6.73 2.66 3.84
CA ALA A 121 6.90 3.85 4.65
C ALA A 121 6.56 5.10 3.84
N TYR A 122 7.08 5.21 2.61
CA TYR A 122 6.72 6.26 1.65
C TYR A 122 5.21 6.31 1.42
N LEU A 123 4.59 5.16 1.09
CA LEU A 123 3.18 5.08 0.78
C LEU A 123 2.30 5.57 1.94
N TYR A 124 2.46 4.98 3.13
CA TYR A 124 1.58 5.28 4.26
C TYR A 124 1.90 6.62 4.93
N SER A 125 3.18 7.01 5.02
CA SER A 125 3.51 8.34 5.54
C SER A 125 2.97 9.43 4.62
N SER A 126 3.01 9.26 3.30
CA SER A 126 2.43 10.22 2.34
C SER A 126 0.93 10.41 2.56
N ILE A 127 0.18 9.32 2.69
CA ILE A 127 -1.27 9.35 2.97
C ILE A 127 -1.55 10.11 4.29
N LEU A 128 -0.78 9.81 5.34
CA LEU A 128 -0.96 10.47 6.65
C LEU A 128 -0.59 11.95 6.62
N PHE A 129 0.49 12.34 5.94
CA PHE A 129 0.88 13.75 5.82
C PHE A 129 -0.11 14.53 4.96
N LEU A 130 -0.59 13.97 3.86
CA LEU A 130 -1.68 14.59 3.06
C LEU A 130 -2.96 14.76 3.88
N THR A 131 -3.27 13.79 4.75
CA THR A 131 -4.39 13.89 5.69
C THR A 131 -4.17 15.02 6.69
N CYS A 132 -2.98 15.14 7.27
CA CYS A 132 -2.63 16.22 8.19
C CYS A 132 -2.73 17.60 7.53
N VAL A 133 -2.22 17.76 6.30
CA VAL A 133 -2.34 19.01 5.54
C VAL A 133 -3.83 19.32 5.28
N SER A 134 -4.63 18.30 4.93
CA SER A 134 -6.07 18.43 4.67
C SER A 134 -6.87 18.85 5.89
N MET A 135 -6.64 18.20 7.04
CA MET A 135 -7.22 18.58 8.32
C MET A 135 -6.81 19.99 8.72
N HIS A 136 -5.52 20.34 8.57
CA HIS A 136 -4.99 21.65 8.90
C HIS A 136 -5.68 22.76 8.09
N ARG A 137 -5.87 22.56 6.78
CA ARG A 137 -6.64 23.50 5.94
C ARG A 137 -8.10 23.57 6.35
N TYR A 138 -8.73 22.43 6.62
CA TYR A 138 -10.12 22.38 7.07
C TYR A 138 -10.33 23.18 8.36
N MET A 139 -9.46 22.99 9.37
CA MET A 139 -9.53 23.74 10.63
C MET A 139 -9.36 25.25 10.42
N GLY A 140 -8.43 25.66 9.56
CA GLY A 140 -8.22 27.08 9.25
C GLY A 140 -9.41 27.76 8.56
N ILE A 141 -10.18 27.03 7.74
CA ILE A 141 -11.30 27.60 6.95
C ILE A 141 -12.63 27.49 7.70
N CYS A 142 -12.91 26.31 8.27
CA CYS A 142 -14.20 26.02 8.88
C CYS A 142 -14.27 26.44 10.35
N HIS A 143 -13.13 26.48 11.05
CA HIS A 143 -13.06 26.72 12.50
C HIS A 143 -11.94 27.71 12.89
N PRO A 144 -11.98 28.96 12.40
CA PRO A 144 -10.86 29.92 12.53
C PRO A 144 -10.47 30.21 13.99
N ILE A 145 -11.41 30.26 14.93
CA ILE A 145 -11.12 30.54 16.35
C ILE A 145 -10.41 29.35 17.02
N HIS A 146 -10.84 28.12 16.73
CA HIS A 146 -10.16 26.90 17.23
C HIS A 146 -8.80 26.70 16.56
N SER A 147 -8.66 27.11 15.30
CA SER A 147 -7.42 27.06 14.53
C SER A 147 -6.28 27.79 15.26
N LEU A 148 -6.51 28.95 15.89
CA LEU A 148 -5.45 29.65 16.64
C LEU A 148 -4.79 28.80 17.74
N LYS A 149 -5.51 27.84 18.33
CA LYS A 149 -4.97 26.95 19.38
C LYS A 149 -4.27 25.72 18.78
N TRP A 150 -4.86 25.10 17.75
CA TRP A 150 -4.41 23.82 17.17
C TRP A 150 -3.34 23.94 16.08
N VAL A 151 -3.24 25.10 15.41
CA VAL A 151 -2.34 25.31 14.25
C VAL A 151 -0.89 25.68 14.64
N LYS A 152 -0.50 25.45 15.90
CA LYS A 152 0.87 25.76 16.34
C LYS A 152 1.87 24.78 15.71
N THR A 153 3.00 25.29 15.22
CA THR A 153 4.09 24.50 14.62
C THR A 153 4.57 23.37 15.54
N LYS A 154 4.58 23.58 16.87
CA LYS A 154 4.93 22.54 17.86
C LYS A 154 4.03 21.29 17.74
N HIS A 155 2.73 21.46 17.56
CA HIS A 155 1.81 20.33 17.38
C HIS A 155 2.06 19.61 16.06
N ALA A 156 2.40 20.33 14.99
CA ALA A 156 2.75 19.72 13.72
C ALA A 156 3.98 18.82 13.83
N HIS A 157 5.02 19.24 14.56
CA HIS A 157 6.20 18.38 14.82
C HIS A 157 5.84 17.11 15.60
N ILE A 158 5.03 17.24 16.65
CA ILE A 158 4.57 16.08 17.44
C ILE A 158 3.77 15.10 16.56
N ILE A 159 2.85 15.62 15.74
CA ILE A 159 2.06 14.81 14.80
C ILE A 159 2.97 14.11 13.79
N CYS A 160 4.02 14.77 13.27
CA CYS A 160 4.95 14.13 12.34
C CYS A 160 5.72 12.99 13.00
N ILE A 161 6.24 13.21 14.21
CA ILE A 161 6.94 12.16 14.98
C ILE A 161 5.99 10.99 15.23
N ALA A 162 4.75 11.26 15.66
CA ALA A 162 3.74 10.23 15.88
C ALA A 162 3.40 9.46 14.59
N ALA A 163 3.26 10.13 13.45
CA ALA A 163 3.01 9.49 12.17
C ALA A 163 4.17 8.56 11.76
N TRP A 164 5.42 9.00 11.91
CA TRP A 164 6.59 8.17 11.64
C TRP A 164 6.67 6.94 12.55
N LEU A 165 6.44 7.12 13.85
CA LEU A 165 6.41 6.00 14.80
C LEU A 165 5.30 5.02 14.45
N MET A 166 4.10 5.52 14.15
CA MET A 166 2.94 4.70 13.78
C MET A 166 3.25 3.88 12.54
N VAL A 167 3.71 4.52 11.46
CA VAL A 167 4.09 3.81 10.21
C VAL A 167 5.17 2.78 10.49
N THR A 168 6.22 3.15 11.23
CA THR A 168 7.31 2.22 11.56
C THR A 168 6.81 0.99 12.31
N ILE A 169 6.01 1.18 13.38
CA ILE A 169 5.44 0.10 14.20
C ILE A 169 4.59 -0.83 13.33
N TYR A 170 3.70 -0.28 12.51
CA TYR A 170 2.86 -1.10 11.64
C TYR A 170 3.65 -1.83 10.57
N LEU A 171 4.84 -1.35 10.17
CA LEU A 171 5.68 -2.00 9.16
C LEU A 171 6.70 -2.99 9.73
N ILE A 172 6.90 -3.07 11.05
CA ILE A 172 7.81 -4.06 11.66
C ILE A 172 7.46 -5.50 11.22
N PRO A 173 6.19 -5.96 11.24
CA PRO A 173 5.90 -7.32 10.81
C PRO A 173 6.19 -7.56 9.32
N ASN A 174 6.04 -6.56 8.44
CA ASN A 174 6.46 -6.68 7.04
C ASN A 174 7.95 -7.02 6.90
N LEU A 175 8.80 -6.50 7.79
CA LEU A 175 10.22 -6.86 7.82
C LEU A 175 10.44 -8.32 8.18
N ILE A 176 9.55 -8.94 8.95
CA ILE A 176 9.64 -10.37 9.31
C ILE A 176 9.23 -11.23 8.11
N PHE A 177 8.13 -10.87 7.44
CA PHE A 177 7.59 -11.62 6.29
C PHE A 177 8.45 -11.49 5.01
N THR A 178 9.10 -10.36 4.80
CA THR A 178 9.95 -10.14 3.61
C THR A 178 11.15 -11.07 3.65
N THR A 179 11.34 -11.91 2.63
CA THR A 179 12.45 -12.87 2.59
C THR A 179 13.08 -12.95 1.21
N THR A 180 14.30 -13.48 1.16
CA THR A 180 14.99 -13.82 -0.08
C THR A 180 14.97 -15.33 -0.28
N SER A 181 14.74 -15.79 -1.51
CA SER A 181 14.76 -17.21 -1.86
C SER A 181 15.70 -17.47 -3.03
N CYS A 182 16.35 -18.63 -3.05
CA CYS A 182 17.21 -19.05 -4.16
C CYS A 182 16.41 -19.92 -5.11
N LYS A 183 16.34 -19.52 -6.39
CA LYS A 183 15.77 -20.33 -7.47
C LYS A 183 16.87 -20.63 -8.50
N GLY A 184 17.56 -21.76 -8.29
CA GLY A 184 18.78 -22.07 -9.04
C GLY A 184 19.91 -21.10 -8.70
N ASN A 185 20.50 -20.46 -9.70
CA ASN A 185 21.55 -19.45 -9.53
C ASN A 185 21.03 -18.03 -9.31
N ILE A 186 19.70 -17.83 -9.24
CA ILE A 186 19.07 -16.53 -9.09
C ILE A 186 18.58 -16.36 -7.65
N ILE A 187 18.86 -15.19 -7.06
CA ILE A 187 18.35 -14.80 -5.75
C ILE A 187 17.13 -13.90 -5.96
N LEU A 188 15.96 -14.31 -5.50
CA LEU A 188 14.72 -13.55 -5.58
C LEU A 188 14.52 -12.75 -4.28
N CYS A 189 14.14 -11.48 -4.39
CA CYS A 189 13.62 -10.69 -3.28
C CYS A 189 12.09 -10.72 -3.36
N HIS A 190 11.44 -11.37 -2.40
CA HIS A 190 9.99 -11.47 -2.41
C HIS A 190 9.37 -10.17 -1.86
N ASN A 191 8.53 -9.51 -2.66
CA ASN A 191 7.67 -8.40 -2.21
C ASN A 191 6.59 -8.86 -1.21
N THR A 192 6.31 -10.16 -1.14
CA THR A 192 5.31 -10.80 -0.28
C THR A 192 5.93 -11.90 0.58
N THR A 193 5.13 -12.48 1.47
CA THR A 193 5.54 -13.64 2.27
C THR A 193 5.65 -14.94 1.45
N LYS A 194 6.22 -15.99 2.07
CA LYS A 194 6.21 -17.37 1.55
C LYS A 194 4.77 -17.88 1.42
N PRO A 195 4.46 -18.79 0.48
CA PRO A 195 3.11 -19.33 0.28
C PRO A 195 2.45 -19.88 1.55
N GLU A 196 3.25 -20.47 2.45
CA GLU A 196 2.81 -21.10 3.71
C GLU A 196 2.24 -20.11 4.74
N GLU A 197 2.66 -18.84 4.68
CA GLU A 197 2.26 -17.78 5.63
C GLU A 197 1.32 -16.75 4.98
N PHE A 198 0.86 -17.03 3.76
CA PHE A 198 0.13 -16.07 2.92
C PHE A 198 -1.19 -15.63 3.55
N ASP A 199 -1.92 -16.55 4.20
CA ASP A 199 -3.21 -16.25 4.83
C ASP A 199 -3.08 -15.24 5.99
N HIS A 200 -2.16 -15.51 6.92
CA HIS A 200 -1.85 -14.59 8.01
C HIS A 200 -1.37 -13.22 7.50
N TYR A 201 -0.56 -13.22 6.45
CA TYR A 201 -0.10 -11.98 5.80
C TYR A 201 -1.25 -11.20 5.16
N VAL A 202 -2.21 -11.85 4.50
CA VAL A 202 -3.37 -11.19 3.88
C VAL A 202 -4.26 -10.53 4.94
N HIS A 203 -4.55 -11.21 6.05
CA HIS A 203 -5.33 -10.63 7.15
C HIS A 203 -4.65 -9.40 7.76
N TYR A 204 -3.34 -9.50 8.02
CA TYR A 204 -2.54 -8.40 8.53
C TYR A 204 -2.46 -7.23 7.53
N SER A 205 -2.17 -7.50 6.25
CA SER A 205 -2.05 -6.50 5.19
C SER A 205 -3.38 -5.79 4.93
N SER A 206 -4.49 -6.52 4.99
CA SER A 206 -5.86 -5.97 4.87
C SER A 206 -6.19 -5.05 6.06
N SER A 207 -5.79 -5.44 7.27
CA SER A 207 -5.99 -4.62 8.48
C SER A 207 -5.19 -3.31 8.40
N ILE A 208 -3.93 -3.37 7.97
CA ILE A 208 -3.11 -2.17 7.74
C ILE A 208 -3.72 -1.29 6.65
N MET A 209 -4.19 -1.87 5.55
CA MET A 209 -4.86 -1.14 4.48
C MET A 209 -6.09 -0.40 4.99
N ALA A 210 -6.95 -1.05 5.78
CA ALA A 210 -8.13 -0.40 6.34
C ALA A 210 -7.75 0.78 7.25
N LEU A 211 -6.74 0.61 8.10
CA LEU A 211 -6.32 1.61 9.08
C LEU A 211 -5.51 2.77 8.48
N LEU A 212 -4.52 2.48 7.63
CA LEU A 212 -3.56 3.47 7.11
C LEU A 212 -3.94 4.02 5.73
N PHE A 213 -4.95 3.47 5.06
CA PHE A 213 -5.51 4.03 3.83
C PHE A 213 -7.01 4.34 3.96
N GLY A 214 -7.82 3.38 4.42
CA GLY A 214 -9.27 3.56 4.51
C GLY A 214 -9.69 4.72 5.42
N VAL A 215 -9.20 4.73 6.67
CA VAL A 215 -9.50 5.80 7.63
C VAL A 215 -9.00 7.17 7.13
N PRO A 216 -7.72 7.35 6.73
CA PRO A 216 -7.23 8.60 6.14
C PRO A 216 -8.03 9.09 4.93
N PHE A 217 -8.40 8.18 4.02
CA PHE A 217 -9.20 8.51 2.84
C PHE A 217 -10.57 9.08 3.22
N LEU A 218 -11.29 8.43 4.14
CA LEU A 218 -12.58 8.91 4.64
C LEU A 218 -12.45 10.29 5.31
N VAL A 219 -11.41 10.49 6.11
CA VAL A 219 -11.13 11.78 6.75
C VAL A 219 -10.91 12.87 5.70
N ILE A 220 -10.07 12.64 4.69
CA ILE A 220 -9.80 13.61 3.62
C ILE A 220 -11.10 13.93 2.86
N ALA A 221 -11.86 12.90 2.47
CA ALA A 221 -13.12 13.06 1.76
C ALA A 221 -14.12 13.91 2.57
N LEU A 222 -14.27 13.64 3.87
CA LEU A 222 -15.13 14.43 4.76
C LEU A 222 -14.63 15.88 4.89
N CYS A 223 -13.33 16.08 5.15
CA CYS A 223 -12.74 17.41 5.22
C CYS A 223 -12.99 18.21 3.93
N TYR A 224 -12.83 17.59 2.77
CA TYR A 224 -12.97 18.25 1.47
C TYR A 224 -14.43 18.53 1.14
N CYS A 225 -15.34 17.61 1.44
CA CYS A 225 -16.78 17.85 1.33
C CYS A 225 -17.22 19.05 2.18
N LEU A 226 -16.78 19.13 3.45
CA LEU A 226 -17.14 20.22 4.34
C LEU A 226 -16.51 21.55 3.92
N MET A 227 -15.24 21.53 3.49
CA MET A 227 -14.58 22.72 2.95
C MET A 227 -15.27 23.23 1.69
N ALA A 228 -15.61 22.35 0.74
CA ALA A 228 -16.33 22.71 -0.48
C ALA A 228 -17.68 23.35 -0.15
N LYS A 229 -18.48 22.74 0.74
CA LYS A 229 -19.75 23.31 1.21
C LYS A 229 -19.57 24.72 1.80
N ARG A 230 -18.55 24.93 2.63
CA ARG A 230 -18.26 26.25 3.23
C ARG A 230 -17.84 27.28 2.18
N LEU A 231 -16.99 26.88 1.24
CA LEU A 231 -16.50 27.74 0.16
C LEU A 231 -17.65 28.15 -0.78
N CYS A 232 -18.52 27.21 -1.18
CA CYS A 232 -19.69 27.49 -2.01
C CYS A 232 -20.68 28.44 -1.32
N LYS A 233 -21.00 28.21 -0.04
CA LYS A 233 -21.91 29.10 0.72
C LYS A 233 -21.36 30.54 0.79
N SER A 234 -20.05 30.70 0.98
CA SER A 234 -19.41 32.02 1.03
C SER A 234 -19.35 32.75 -0.32
N SER A 235 -19.42 32.02 -1.44
CA SER A 235 -19.44 32.61 -2.79
C SER A 235 -20.82 33.18 -3.14
N PHE A 236 -21.88 32.59 -2.60
CA PHE A 236 -23.26 33.02 -2.82
C PHE A 236 -23.60 34.31 -2.07
N SER A 237 -22.95 34.56 -0.92
CA SER A 237 -23.18 35.77 -0.09
C SER A 237 -22.33 36.98 -0.48
N SER A 238 -21.34 36.84 -1.37
CA SER A 238 -20.56 37.96 -1.90
C SER A 238 -19.98 37.57 -3.26
N PRO A 239 -20.62 37.96 -4.37
CA PRO A 239 -20.08 37.76 -5.71
C PRO A 239 -18.97 38.80 -5.96
N SER A 240 -17.83 38.64 -5.29
CA SER A 240 -16.65 39.44 -5.63
C SER A 240 -16.07 38.92 -6.95
N LEU A 241 -15.80 39.83 -7.89
CA LEU A 241 -15.21 39.51 -9.21
C LEU A 241 -13.84 38.78 -9.09
N TRP A 242 -13.21 38.84 -7.92
CA TRP A 242 -11.93 38.23 -7.58
C TRP A 242 -12.06 37.26 -6.40
N MET A 243 -11.63 36.01 -6.58
CA MET A 243 -11.61 35.00 -5.52
C MET A 243 -10.41 35.22 -4.58
N PRO A 244 -10.59 35.28 -3.25
CA PRO A 244 -9.49 35.46 -2.30
C PRO A 244 -8.40 34.38 -2.43
N SER A 245 -7.13 34.78 -2.29
CA SER A 245 -5.96 33.89 -2.45
C SER A 245 -6.05 32.62 -1.59
N TYR A 246 -6.56 32.72 -0.36
CA TYR A 246 -6.73 31.56 0.53
C TYR A 246 -7.76 30.55 -0.02
N LYS A 247 -8.87 31.00 -0.63
CA LYS A 247 -9.86 30.11 -1.26
C LYS A 247 -9.26 29.40 -2.47
N ARG A 248 -8.54 30.13 -3.32
CA ARG A 248 -7.87 29.56 -4.51
C ARG A 248 -6.80 28.52 -4.12
N CYS A 249 -6.01 28.80 -3.09
CA CYS A 249 -5.01 27.87 -2.57
C CYS A 249 -5.67 26.57 -2.06
N SER A 250 -6.77 26.67 -1.33
CA SER A 250 -7.49 25.51 -0.81
C SER A 250 -8.16 24.69 -1.92
N ILE A 251 -8.77 25.32 -2.92
CA ILE A 251 -9.36 24.61 -4.07
C ILE A 251 -8.27 23.87 -4.86
N LYS A 252 -7.14 24.52 -5.14
CA LYS A 252 -5.99 23.88 -5.80
C LYS A 252 -5.51 22.66 -5.01
N MET A 253 -5.42 22.78 -3.69
CA MET A 253 -5.02 21.66 -2.84
C MET A 253 -6.03 20.52 -2.89
N ILE A 254 -7.33 20.80 -2.84
CA ILE A 254 -8.38 19.78 -2.96
C ILE A 254 -8.22 19.01 -4.28
N ILE A 255 -8.08 19.72 -5.40
CA ILE A 255 -7.92 19.11 -6.72
C ILE A 255 -6.67 18.22 -6.74
N VAL A 256 -5.51 18.76 -6.38
CA VAL A 256 -4.24 18.01 -6.40
C VAL A 256 -4.31 16.75 -5.53
N VAL A 257 -4.86 16.83 -4.33
CA VAL A 257 -4.93 15.67 -3.44
C VAL A 257 -5.94 14.65 -3.96
N LEU A 258 -7.10 15.07 -4.49
CA LEU A 258 -8.05 14.15 -5.11
C LEU A 258 -7.45 13.42 -6.31
N ASP A 259 -6.70 14.12 -7.16
CA ASP A 259 -6.02 13.54 -8.32
C ASP A 259 -4.98 12.49 -7.86
N ILE A 260 -4.18 12.79 -6.83
CA ILE A 260 -3.21 11.82 -6.27
C ILE A 260 -3.91 10.57 -5.73
N PHE A 261 -5.03 10.72 -5.02
CA PHE A 261 -5.77 9.55 -4.53
C PHE A 261 -6.39 8.74 -5.66
N ALA A 262 -6.97 9.41 -6.65
CA ALA A 262 -7.66 8.74 -7.77
C ALA A 262 -6.69 8.02 -8.71
N ILE A 263 -5.52 8.60 -8.97
CA ILE A 263 -4.57 8.08 -9.96
C ILE A 263 -3.54 7.15 -9.32
N CYS A 264 -3.10 7.41 -8.08
CA CYS A 264 -2.00 6.68 -7.46
C CYS A 264 -2.47 5.73 -6.36
N PHE A 265 -3.11 6.26 -5.30
CA PHE A 265 -3.35 5.45 -4.11
C PHE A 265 -4.51 4.46 -4.27
N VAL A 266 -5.66 4.90 -4.77
CA VAL A 266 -6.84 4.04 -4.93
C VAL A 266 -6.56 2.88 -5.88
N PRO A 267 -5.98 3.10 -7.09
CA PRO A 267 -5.68 2.00 -8.01
C PRO A 267 -4.72 0.99 -7.39
N PHE A 268 -3.62 1.44 -6.78
CA PHE A 268 -2.66 0.55 -6.12
C PHE A 268 -3.33 -0.33 -5.04
N HIS A 269 -4.15 0.27 -4.19
CA HIS A 269 -4.84 -0.45 -3.11
C HIS A 269 -5.89 -1.43 -3.65
N ILE A 270 -6.65 -1.05 -4.69
CA ILE A 270 -7.61 -1.94 -5.36
C ILE A 270 -6.89 -3.13 -5.99
N ILE A 271 -5.85 -2.87 -6.79
CA ILE A 271 -5.10 -3.92 -7.50
C ILE A 271 -4.45 -4.88 -6.49
N ARG A 272 -3.89 -4.36 -5.41
CA ARG A 272 -3.33 -5.18 -4.33
C ARG A 272 -4.38 -6.06 -3.66
N THR A 273 -5.55 -5.51 -3.34
CA THR A 273 -6.66 -6.31 -2.77
C THR A 273 -7.11 -7.38 -3.75
N LEU A 274 -7.26 -7.03 -5.04
CA LEU A 274 -7.61 -7.98 -6.09
C LEU A 274 -6.57 -9.11 -6.17
N TYR A 275 -5.28 -8.78 -6.14
CA TYR A 275 -4.18 -9.77 -6.14
C TYR A 275 -4.27 -10.75 -4.97
N TYR A 276 -4.49 -10.24 -3.76
CA TYR A 276 -4.63 -11.09 -2.57
C TYR A 276 -5.88 -11.96 -2.64
N THR A 277 -7.02 -11.40 -3.06
CA THR A 277 -8.26 -12.17 -3.22
C THR A 277 -8.15 -13.22 -4.32
N SER A 278 -7.55 -12.91 -5.47
CA SER A 278 -7.38 -13.88 -6.56
C SER A 278 -6.46 -15.02 -6.16
N GLN A 279 -5.41 -14.73 -5.39
CA GLN A 279 -4.49 -15.74 -4.89
C GLN A 279 -5.15 -16.60 -3.79
N TYR A 280 -5.98 -16.00 -2.94
CA TYR A 280 -6.74 -16.69 -1.90
C TYR A 280 -7.80 -17.64 -2.48
N PHE A 281 -8.56 -17.18 -3.48
CA PHE A 281 -9.62 -17.97 -4.11
C PHE A 281 -9.12 -18.92 -5.23
N GLN A 282 -7.80 -19.03 -5.45
CA GLN A 282 -7.21 -19.85 -6.52
C GLN A 282 -7.83 -19.56 -7.90
N ALA A 283 -7.93 -18.27 -8.25
CA ALA A 283 -8.52 -17.84 -9.53
C ALA A 283 -7.71 -18.34 -10.74
N ASP A 284 -8.32 -18.34 -11.93
CA ASP A 284 -7.67 -18.79 -13.17
C ASP A 284 -6.31 -18.12 -13.41
N CYS A 285 -5.31 -18.89 -13.90
CA CYS A 285 -3.95 -18.40 -14.14
C CYS A 285 -3.89 -17.12 -15.00
N TRP A 286 -4.82 -16.95 -15.94
CA TRP A 286 -4.90 -15.75 -16.79
C TRP A 286 -5.23 -14.49 -15.98
N ILE A 287 -6.17 -14.60 -15.03
CA ILE A 287 -6.58 -13.51 -14.15
C ILE A 287 -5.44 -13.15 -13.20
N ILE A 288 -4.79 -14.15 -12.58
CA ILE A 288 -3.65 -13.91 -11.68
C ILE A 288 -2.48 -13.25 -12.42
N ASN A 289 -2.22 -13.62 -13.68
CA ASN A 289 -1.14 -13.03 -14.47
C ASN A 289 -1.42 -11.54 -14.82
N ILE A 290 -2.64 -11.20 -15.22
CA ILE A 290 -3.05 -9.81 -15.48
C ILE A 290 -2.95 -8.96 -14.21
N ILE A 291 -3.44 -9.49 -13.09
CA ILE A 291 -3.41 -8.75 -11.82
C ILE A 291 -1.96 -8.58 -11.34
N ASN A 292 -1.11 -9.60 -11.46
CA ASN A 292 0.31 -9.50 -11.09
C ASN A 292 1.06 -8.48 -11.96
N PHE A 293 0.80 -8.46 -13.27
CA PHE A 293 1.36 -7.45 -14.17
C PHE A 293 0.93 -6.03 -13.76
N THR A 294 -0.37 -5.83 -13.54
CA THR A 294 -0.93 -4.53 -13.14
C THR A 294 -0.48 -4.11 -11.74
N TYR A 295 -0.21 -5.05 -10.84
CA TYR A 295 0.25 -4.76 -9.49
C TYR A 295 1.71 -4.27 -9.46
N LYS A 296 2.52 -4.72 -10.42
CA LYS A 296 3.94 -4.37 -10.50
C LYS A 296 4.18 -3.02 -11.19
N ILE A 297 3.34 -2.64 -12.15
CA ILE A 297 3.39 -1.36 -12.89
C ILE A 297 2.78 -0.23 -12.06
#